data_AF-A0A973X3X7-F1
#
_entry.id   AF-A0A973X3X7-F1
#
_cell.length_a   1.000
_cell.length_b   1.000
_cell.length_c   1.000
_cell.angle_alpha   90.00
_cell.angle_beta   90.00
_cell.angle_gamma   90.00
#
_symmetry.space_group_name_H-M   'P 1'
#
loop_
_entity.id
_entity.type
_entity.pdbx_description
1 polymer ?
#
loop_
_entity_poly.entity_id
_entity_poly.type
_entity_poly.pdbx_seq_one_letter_code
_entity_poly.pdbx_strand_id
1 'polypeptide(L)' 'MNQARIWTVVNPSVGLPALLGGVTVIALLVHFAILTNTTWVSSFMNGKTVAAAVAPAPAAPAKK' A
#
# COMPACT_ATOMS: atom_id res chain seq x y z
N MET A 1 -8.22 16.19 14.89
CA MET A 1 -9.25 16.59 13.89
C MET A 1 -9.79 17.97 14.25
N ASN A 2 -9.16 19.04 13.78
CA ASN A 2 -9.55 20.43 14.08
C ASN A 2 -9.91 21.25 12.81
N GLN A 3 -10.13 20.57 11.68
CA GLN A 3 -10.30 21.18 10.35
C GLN A 3 -11.73 21.12 9.81
N ALA A 4 -12.75 20.90 10.65
CA ALA A 4 -14.15 20.82 10.20
C ALA A 4 -14.63 22.12 9.51
N ARG A 5 -14.01 23.27 9.84
CA ARG A 5 -14.30 24.57 9.20
C ARG A 5 -13.83 24.68 7.75
N ILE A 6 -13.11 23.70 7.20
CA ILE A 6 -12.68 23.74 5.79
C ILE A 6 -13.86 23.88 4.81
N TRP A 7 -15.03 23.35 5.17
CA TRP A 7 -16.23 23.40 4.33
C TRP A 7 -16.93 24.78 4.31
N THR A 8 -16.47 25.75 5.11
CA THR A 8 -16.93 27.14 4.99
C THR A 8 -16.20 27.89 3.88
N VAL A 9 -15.07 27.36 3.40
CA VAL A 9 -14.25 27.97 2.33
C VAL A 9 -14.12 27.08 1.08
N VAL A 10 -14.43 25.80 1.20
CA VAL A 10 -14.50 24.84 0.08
C VAL A 10 -15.91 24.28 -0.03
N ASN A 11 -16.51 24.30 -1.22
CA ASN A 11 -17.83 23.70 -1.43
C ASN A 11 -17.76 22.16 -1.28
N PRO A 12 -18.51 21.55 -0.36
CA PRO A 12 -18.46 20.10 -0.12
C PRO A 12 -18.90 19.26 -1.31
N SER A 13 -19.83 19.73 -2.14
CA SER A 13 -20.29 19.00 -3.33
C SER A 13 -19.21 18.84 -4.40
N VAL A 14 -18.13 19.63 -4.36
CA VAL A 14 -16.98 19.50 -5.28
C VAL A 14 -15.75 18.98 -4.55
N GLY A 15 -15.45 19.51 -3.36
CA GLY A 15 -14.26 19.14 -2.59
C GLY A 15 -14.29 17.71 -2.07
N LEU A 16 -15.46 17.19 -1.66
CA LEU A 16 -15.56 15.82 -1.16
C LEU A 16 -15.41 14.79 -2.29
N PRO A 17 -16.07 14.92 -3.46
CA PRO A 17 -15.78 14.06 -4.61
C PRO A 17 -14.32 14.17 -5.08
N ALA A 18 -13.73 15.36 -5.10
CA ALA A 18 -12.34 15.53 -5.49
C ALA A 18 -11.37 14.85 -4.51
N LEU A 19 -11.62 14.93 -3.21
CA LEU A 19 -10.84 14.24 -2.18
C LEU A 19 -10.91 12.72 -2.38
N LEU A 20 -12.12 12.16 -2.46
CA LEU A 20 -12.32 10.72 -2.62
C LEU A 20 -11.72 10.23 -3.94
N GLY A 21 -11.96 10.94 -5.04
CA GLY A 21 -11.39 10.63 -6.35
C GLY A 21 -9.86 10.71 -6.35
N GLY A 22 -9.28 11.72 -5.72
CA GLY A 22 -7.83 11.87 -5.57
C GLY A 22 -7.22 10.68 -4.82
N VAL A 23 -7.83 10.28 -3.70
CA VAL A 23 -7.38 9.10 -2.94
C VAL A 23 -7.48 7.82 -3.77
N THR A 24 -8.57 7.64 -4.54
CA THR A 24 -8.71 6.49 -5.44
C THR A 24 -7.62 6.46 -6.51
N VAL A 25 -7.33 7.59 -7.16
CA VAL A 25 -6.26 7.68 -8.17
C VAL A 25 -4.90 7.34 -7.56
N ILE A 26 -4.59 7.90 -6.38
CA ILE A 26 -3.34 7.60 -5.67
C ILE A 26 -3.24 6.11 -5.36
N ALA A 27 -4.31 5.50 -4.85
CA ALA A 27 -4.31 4.08 -4.52
C ALA A 27 -4.02 3.21 -5.75
N LEU A 28 -4.68 3.48 -6.88
CA LEU A 28 -4.45 2.74 -8.13
C LEU A 28 -3.02 2.90 -8.64
N LEU A 29 -2.47 4.12 -8.61
CA LEU A 29 -1.10 4.39 -9.05
C LEU A 29 -0.07 3.67 -8.18
N VAL A 30 -0.26 3.66 -6.85
CA VAL A 30 0.65 2.94 -5.94
C VAL A 30 0.59 1.44 -6.20
N HIS A 31 -0.60 0.86 -6.36
CA HIS A 31 -0.73 -0.57 -6.68
C HIS A 31 -0.10 -0.92 -8.02
N PHE A 32 -0.32 -0.09 -9.04
CA PHE A 32 0.31 -0.24 -10.35
C PHE A 32 1.84 -0.17 -10.25
N ALA A 33 2.38 0.81 -9.52
CA ALA A 33 3.82 0.95 -9.33
C ALA A 33 4.44 -0.27 -8.64
N ILE A 34 3.80 -0.83 -7.60
CA ILE A 34 4.29 -2.04 -6.93
C ILE A 34 4.21 -3.24 -7.88
N LEU A 35 3.13 -3.36 -8.65
CA LEU A 35 2.95 -4.44 -9.62
C LEU A 35 4.06 -4.44 -10.69
N THR A 36 4.49 -3.27 -11.16
CA THR A 36 5.49 -3.15 -12.24
C THR A 36 6.93 -3.15 -11.75
N ASN A 37 7.19 -2.72 -10.51
CA ASN A 37 8.55 -2.58 -9.98
C ASN A 37 8.95 -3.70 -9.00
N THR A 38 8.06 -4.66 -8.73
CA THR A 38 8.37 -5.80 -7.87
C THR A 38 7.92 -7.11 -8.51
N THR A 39 8.60 -8.21 -8.21
CA THR A 39 8.31 -9.52 -8.81
C THR A 39 7.29 -10.33 -8.00
N TRP A 40 7.15 -10.04 -6.71
CA TRP A 40 6.32 -10.84 -5.80
C TRP A 40 4.83 -10.67 -6.07
N VAL A 41 4.33 -9.46 -6.39
CA VAL A 41 2.91 -9.23 -6.69
C VAL A 41 2.48 -9.99 -7.92
N SER A 42 3.25 -9.88 -9.01
CA SER A 42 2.97 -10.61 -10.24
C SER A 42 3.02 -12.12 -10.00
N SER A 43 3.99 -12.60 -9.21
CA SER A 43 4.09 -14.03 -8.85
C SER A 43 2.88 -14.50 -8.04
N PHE A 44 2.42 -13.70 -7.07
CA PHE A 44 1.23 -13.94 -6.27
C PHE A 44 -0.04 -14.01 -7.13
N MET A 45 -0.24 -13.05 -8.04
CA MET A 45 -1.39 -13.02 -8.96
C MET A 45 -1.40 -14.18 -9.96
N ASN A 46 -0.23 -14.68 -10.37
CA ASN A 46 -0.09 -15.86 -11.23
C ASN A 46 -0.25 -17.20 -10.47
N GLY A 47 -0.56 -17.17 -9.18
CA GLY A 47 -0.72 -18.38 -8.36
C GLY A 47 0.57 -19.15 -8.11
N LYS A 48 1.75 -18.56 -8.38
CA LYS A 48 3.03 -19.18 -8.02
C LYS A 48 3.17 -19.11 -6.50
N THR A 49 3.36 -20.25 -5.86
CA THR A 49 3.61 -20.33 -4.42
C THR A 49 4.93 -19.59 -4.12
N VAL A 50 4.81 -18.40 -3.53
CA VAL A 50 5.98 -17.70 -3.00
C VAL A 50 6.44 -18.54 -1.81
N ALA A 51 7.59 -19.21 -1.95
CA ALA A 51 8.17 -19.99 -0.86
C ALA A 51 8.23 -19.10 0.38
N ALA A 52 7.57 -19.52 1.46
CA ALA A 52 7.54 -18.76 2.69
C ALA A 52 8.97 -18.49 3.15
N ALA A 53 9.28 -17.22 3.43
CA ALA A 53 10.58 -16.85 3.96
C ALA A 53 10.79 -17.59 5.29
N VAL A 54 11.70 -18.57 5.27
CA VAL A 54 12.13 -19.27 6.48
C VAL A 54 12.80 -18.23 7.37
N ALA A 55 12.23 -17.97 8.54
CA ALA A 55 12.85 -17.12 9.55
C ALA A 55 14.30 -17.61 9.80
N PRO A 56 15.30 -16.72 9.84
CA PRO A 56 16.68 -17.14 10.08
C PRO A 56 16.73 -17.90 11.41
N ALA A 57 17.25 -19.14 11.36
CA ALA A 57 17.41 -19.97 12.55
C ALA A 57 18.24 -19.20 13.60
N PRO A 58 17.88 -19.24 14.89
CA PRO A 58 18.70 -18.63 15.93
C PRO A 58 20.11 -19.20 15.85
N ALA A 59 21.12 -18.34 15.78
CA ALA A 59 22.52 -18.76 15.74
C ALA A 59 22.83 -19.65 16.95
N ALA A 60 23.20 -20.91 16.70
CA ALA A 60 23.59 -21.84 17.74
C ALA A 60 24.88 -21.34 18.44
N PRO A 61 24.97 -21.40 19.78
CA PRO A 61 26.14 -20.92 20.50
C PRO A 61 27.35 -21.81 20.19
N ALA A 62 28.46 -21.18 19.78
CA ALA A 62 29.72 -21.85 19.51
C ALA A 62 30.23 -22.56 20.78
N LYS A 63 30.46 -23.88 20.70
CA LYS A 63 31.11 -24.65 21.76
C LYS A 63 32.60 -24.26 21.79
N LYS A 64 33.07 -23.84 22.98
CA LYS A 64 34.49 -23.77 23.33
C LYS A 64 35.01 -25.17 23.65
#